data_AF-A0A7V3FCM4-F1
#
_entry.id   AF-A0A7V3FCM4-F1
#
_cell.length_a   1.000
_cell.length_b   1.000
_cell.length_c   1.000
_cell.angle_alpha   90.00
_cell.angle_beta   90.00
_cell.angle_gamma   90.00
#
_symmetry.space_group_name_H-M   'P 1'
#
loop_
_entity.id
_entity.type
_entity.pdbx_description
1 polymer ?
#
loop_
_entity_poly.entity_id
_entity_poly.type
_entity_poly.pdbx_seq_one_letter_code
_entity_poly.pdbx_strand_id
1 'polypeptide(L)'
;MLAAPILLAACTGGEDADPPRSSPTQAPPPITPTARPPTPVSVAPPTLPAEPPPTRGPATADCVNGWVTPPQGSPRSERALNVIRRTTGVEGPLVAVDLRYFEGPESPPSDKGYLLVVQRWYVKLYAEDDPAFRGRFLVESRRFGRGVAAVAPYGTNGFTSPDWIGFQYDSADPEPKAYPGLPGTWSGIPYDFVEGGAGLEIPGLPEEVVGCLEGT
;
A
#
# COMPACT_ATOMS: atom_id res chain seq x y z
N MET A 1 -26.72 -64.93 -12.27
CA MET A 1 -26.66 -65.52 -13.63
C MET A 1 -26.19 -64.45 -14.61
N LEU A 2 -25.56 -64.83 -15.72
CA LEU A 2 -25.21 -63.91 -16.82
C LEU A 2 -26.45 -63.61 -17.68
N ALA A 3 -26.56 -62.39 -18.22
CA ALA A 3 -27.28 -62.10 -19.48
C ALA A 3 -26.89 -60.74 -20.09
N ALA A 4 -26.13 -60.80 -21.18
CA ALA A 4 -25.98 -59.87 -22.31
C ALA A 4 -25.81 -60.76 -23.57
N PRO A 5 -25.96 -60.37 -24.86
CA PRO A 5 -25.65 -59.08 -25.51
C PRO A 5 -26.94 -58.25 -25.80
N ILE A 6 -27.20 -57.46 -26.87
CA ILE A 6 -26.62 -57.21 -28.21
C ILE A 6 -26.77 -55.72 -28.61
N LEU A 7 -25.93 -55.23 -29.53
CA LEU A 7 -25.96 -53.88 -30.10
C LEU A 7 -27.03 -53.71 -31.21
N LEU A 8 -27.39 -52.46 -31.48
CA LEU A 8 -27.64 -51.95 -32.83
C LEU A 8 -27.13 -50.50 -32.93
N ALA A 9 -26.72 -50.06 -34.12
CA ALA A 9 -26.09 -48.76 -34.35
C ALA A 9 -26.86 -47.94 -35.39
N ALA A 10 -26.75 -46.61 -35.29
CA ALA A 10 -27.19 -45.66 -36.32
C ALA A 10 -26.23 -44.46 -36.33
N CYS A 11 -25.79 -44.05 -37.53
CA CYS A 11 -24.84 -42.96 -37.71
C CYS A 11 -25.43 -41.85 -38.58
N THR A 12 -25.66 -40.69 -37.99
CA THR A 12 -25.83 -39.38 -38.64
C THR A 12 -25.22 -38.35 -37.68
N GLY A 13 -24.38 -37.41 -38.09
CA GLY A 13 -24.19 -36.87 -39.44
C GLY A 13 -24.57 -35.38 -39.39
N GLY A 14 -23.57 -34.53 -39.14
CA GLY A 14 -23.76 -33.13 -38.82
C GLY A 14 -22.42 -32.45 -38.52
N GLU A 15 -21.79 -31.94 -39.56
CA GLU A 15 -20.72 -30.95 -39.46
C GLU A 15 -21.37 -29.58 -39.24
N ASP A 16 -20.95 -28.84 -38.21
CA ASP A 16 -21.14 -27.38 -38.20
C ASP A 16 -20.17 -26.67 -37.24
N ALA A 17 -19.65 -25.53 -37.70
CA ALA A 17 -18.86 -24.49 -37.03
C ALA A 17 -18.05 -24.81 -35.74
N ASP A 18 -16.72 -24.92 -35.89
CA ASP A 18 -15.74 -24.76 -34.79
C ASP A 18 -15.74 -23.29 -34.30
N PRO A 19 -16.04 -22.99 -33.03
CA PRO A 19 -16.06 -21.62 -32.52
C PRO A 19 -14.63 -21.08 -32.36
N PRO A 20 -14.38 -19.78 -32.66
CA PRO A 20 -13.03 -19.23 -32.59
C PRO A 20 -12.49 -19.32 -31.15
N ARG A 21 -11.35 -20.01 -31.00
CA ARG A 21 -10.65 -20.18 -29.73
C ARG A 21 -10.16 -18.81 -29.20
N SER A 22 -10.96 -18.18 -28.35
CA SER A 22 -10.59 -16.96 -27.64
C SER A 22 -9.24 -17.15 -26.93
N SER A 23 -8.26 -16.30 -27.27
CA SER A 23 -7.00 -16.24 -26.54
C SER A 23 -7.27 -15.96 -25.06
N PRO A 24 -6.62 -16.66 -24.12
CA PRO A 24 -6.71 -16.30 -22.72
C PRO A 24 -6.12 -14.90 -22.54
N THR A 25 -6.94 -13.95 -22.07
CA THR A 25 -6.44 -12.65 -21.59
C THR A 25 -5.40 -12.93 -20.52
N GLN A 26 -4.16 -12.50 -20.77
CA GLN A 26 -3.07 -12.72 -19.83
C GLN A 26 -3.34 -11.90 -18.57
N ALA A 27 -3.70 -12.57 -17.48
CA ALA A 27 -3.83 -11.92 -16.17
C ALA A 27 -2.49 -11.26 -15.79
N PRO A 28 -2.51 -10.10 -15.09
CA PRO A 28 -1.30 -9.48 -14.60
C PRO A 28 -0.50 -10.48 -13.73
N PRO A 29 0.84 -10.44 -13.77
CA PRO A 29 1.67 -11.47 -13.15
C PRO A 29 1.45 -11.52 -11.63
N PRO A 30 1.25 -12.70 -11.03
CA PRO A 30 1.03 -12.82 -9.59
C PRO A 30 2.28 -12.37 -8.82
N ILE A 31 2.08 -11.54 -7.79
CA ILE A 31 3.13 -11.02 -6.90
C ILE A 31 3.67 -12.18 -6.04
N THR A 32 4.57 -12.97 -6.63
CA THR A 32 4.99 -14.26 -6.07
C THR A 32 6.21 -14.08 -5.16
N PRO A 33 6.12 -14.42 -3.85
CA PRO A 33 7.23 -14.21 -2.92
C PRO A 33 8.42 -15.12 -3.25
N THR A 34 9.58 -14.51 -3.51
CA THR A 34 10.83 -15.24 -3.80
C THR A 34 11.64 -15.43 -2.53
N ALA A 35 11.61 -16.64 -1.96
CA ALA A 35 12.40 -17.00 -0.79
C ALA A 35 13.89 -17.23 -1.14
N ARG A 36 14.70 -16.17 -1.05
CA ARG A 36 16.17 -16.27 -0.98
C ARG A 36 16.68 -15.33 0.12
N PRO A 37 17.41 -15.84 1.13
CA PRO A 37 18.13 -14.97 2.06
C PRO A 37 19.14 -14.11 1.29
N PRO A 38 19.08 -12.77 1.37
CA PRO A 38 20.06 -11.92 0.71
C PRO A 38 21.40 -12.00 1.46
N THR A 39 22.51 -12.07 0.72
CA THR A 39 23.82 -11.65 1.25
C THR A 39 23.68 -10.19 1.69
N PRO A 40 24.19 -9.79 2.88
CA PRO A 40 24.13 -8.39 3.31
C PRO A 40 25.05 -7.53 2.43
N VAL A 41 24.48 -7.00 1.34
CA VAL A 41 25.09 -5.91 0.57
C VAL A 41 24.98 -4.67 1.44
N SER A 42 26.10 -4.00 1.72
CA SER A 42 26.08 -2.73 2.44
C SER A 42 25.35 -1.68 1.60
N VAL A 43 24.10 -1.40 1.97
CA VAL A 43 23.29 -0.38 1.31
C VAL A 43 23.76 0.98 1.84
N ALA A 44 24.22 1.85 0.93
CA ALA A 44 24.55 3.22 1.31
C ALA A 44 23.26 4.01 1.66
N PRO A 45 23.34 4.97 2.61
CA PRO A 45 22.28 5.96 2.82
C PRO A 45 21.81 6.60 1.51
N PRO A 46 20.49 6.83 1.34
CA PRO A 46 19.98 7.43 0.12
C PRO A 46 20.49 8.87 -0.02
N THR A 47 20.87 9.26 -1.24
CA THR A 47 21.17 10.66 -1.56
C THR A 47 19.97 11.54 -1.23
N LEU A 48 20.18 12.56 -0.40
CA LEU A 48 19.14 13.53 -0.06
C LEU A 48 18.86 14.49 -1.23
N PRO A 49 17.64 15.04 -1.35
CA PRO A 49 17.35 16.16 -2.25
C PRO A 49 18.29 17.35 -2.00
N ALA A 50 18.67 18.07 -3.07
CA ALA A 50 19.55 19.23 -2.98
C ALA A 50 18.87 20.48 -2.37
N GLU A 51 17.54 20.54 -2.44
CA GLU A 51 16.70 21.55 -1.80
C GLU A 51 15.76 20.82 -0.81
N PRO A 52 15.54 21.34 0.41
CA PRO A 52 14.62 20.72 1.37
C PRO A 52 13.18 20.69 0.83
N PRO A 53 12.33 19.73 1.25
CA PRO A 53 10.94 19.70 0.85
C PRO A 53 10.20 20.98 1.30
N PRO A 54 9.14 21.40 0.58
CA PRO A 54 8.28 22.47 1.04
C PRO A 54 7.72 22.16 2.43
N THR A 55 7.63 23.17 3.30
CA THR A 55 7.20 22.98 4.70
C THR A 55 5.69 23.13 4.91
N ARG A 56 4.94 23.45 3.85
CA ARG A 56 3.48 23.54 3.83
C ARG A 56 2.93 23.56 2.39
N GLY A 57 1.67 23.15 2.25
CA GLY A 57 0.87 23.35 1.04
C GLY A 57 -0.34 24.27 1.29
N PRO A 58 -0.93 24.85 0.23
CA PRO A 58 -2.21 25.56 0.32
C PRO A 58 -3.36 24.60 0.59
N ALA A 59 -4.52 25.13 1.00
CA ALA A 59 -5.78 24.39 0.98
C ALA A 59 -6.38 24.44 -0.42
N THR A 60 -6.84 23.29 -0.92
CA THR A 60 -7.44 23.09 -2.24
C THR A 60 -8.65 22.16 -2.14
N ALA A 61 -9.38 21.90 -3.23
CA ALA A 61 -10.54 21.00 -3.21
C ALA A 61 -10.15 19.54 -2.86
N ASP A 62 -8.97 19.12 -3.33
CA ASP A 62 -8.30 17.84 -3.15
C ASP A 62 -7.28 17.84 -1.99
N CYS A 63 -7.15 18.96 -1.26
CA CYS A 63 -6.43 19.04 0.00
C CYS A 63 -7.16 20.03 0.93
N VAL A 64 -8.32 19.60 1.43
CA VAL A 64 -9.36 20.43 2.08
C VAL A 64 -8.86 21.38 3.17
N ASN A 65 -7.86 20.97 3.97
CA ASN A 65 -7.27 21.78 5.05
C ASN A 65 -5.85 22.30 4.74
N GLY A 66 -5.34 22.00 3.55
CA GLY A 66 -3.91 22.08 3.25
C GLY A 66 -3.09 21.08 4.06
N TRP A 67 -1.77 21.22 4.00
CA TRP A 67 -0.84 20.40 4.77
C TRP A 67 0.33 21.21 5.32
N VAL A 68 0.96 20.70 6.38
CA VAL A 68 2.14 21.32 7.03
C VAL A 68 3.17 20.26 7.41
N THR A 69 4.46 20.60 7.34
CA THR A 69 5.53 19.78 7.92
C THR A 69 5.60 20.03 9.43
N PRO A 70 5.33 19.03 10.30
CA PRO A 70 5.54 19.18 11.73
C PRO A 70 7.05 19.27 12.03
N PRO A 71 7.51 20.18 12.92
CA PRO A 71 8.91 20.27 13.28
C PRO A 71 9.48 18.93 13.78
N GLN A 72 10.75 18.65 13.46
CA GLN A 72 11.47 17.47 13.95
C GLN A 72 11.46 17.40 15.48
N GLY A 73 11.28 16.21 16.06
CA GLY A 73 11.16 16.02 17.51
C GLY A 73 9.89 16.57 18.17
N SER A 74 8.97 17.20 17.41
CA SER A 74 7.69 17.64 17.95
C SER A 74 6.75 16.44 18.23
N PRO A 75 5.82 16.54 19.19
CA PRO A 75 4.85 15.47 19.48
C PRO A 75 3.96 15.06 18.29
N ARG A 76 3.93 15.87 17.21
CA ARG A 76 3.23 15.55 15.97
C ARG A 76 4.11 14.79 14.96
N SER A 77 5.39 15.09 14.82
CA SER A 77 6.30 14.28 13.98
C SER A 77 6.62 12.94 14.66
N GLU A 78 6.94 12.97 15.96
CA GLU A 78 7.20 11.77 16.76
C GLU A 78 6.04 10.78 16.75
N ARG A 79 4.79 11.23 16.65
CA ARG A 79 3.63 10.34 16.54
C ARG A 79 3.70 9.43 15.30
N ALA A 80 4.13 9.96 14.16
CA ALA A 80 4.23 9.18 12.92
C ALA A 80 5.39 8.18 12.99
N LEU A 81 6.57 8.64 13.41
CA LEU A 81 7.75 7.79 13.58
C LEU A 81 7.50 6.65 14.58
N ASN A 82 6.86 6.94 15.72
CA ASN A 82 6.50 5.93 16.71
C ASN A 82 5.43 4.94 16.22
N VAL A 83 4.59 5.29 15.24
CA VAL A 83 3.69 4.32 14.60
C VAL A 83 4.48 3.41 13.67
N ILE A 84 5.31 3.97 12.78
CA ILE A 84 6.15 3.19 11.85
C ILE A 84 7.01 2.18 12.61
N ARG A 85 7.72 2.60 13.67
CA ARG A 85 8.49 1.69 14.56
C ARG A 85 7.68 0.53 15.11
N ARG A 86 6.45 0.80 15.60
CA ARG A 86 5.58 -0.21 16.19
C ARG A 86 4.98 -1.17 15.16
N THR A 87 4.80 -0.71 13.92
CA THR A 87 4.28 -1.54 12.82
C THR A 87 5.39 -2.41 12.21
N THR A 88 6.61 -1.88 12.03
CA THR A 88 7.67 -2.57 11.26
C THR A 88 8.78 -3.18 12.11
N GLY A 89 8.86 -2.86 13.41
CA GLY A 89 9.93 -3.28 14.31
C GLY A 89 11.26 -2.53 14.15
N VAL A 90 11.31 -1.42 13.39
CA VAL A 90 12.58 -0.73 13.10
C VAL A 90 13.16 0.00 14.32
N GLU A 91 14.38 -0.36 14.67
CA GLU A 91 15.20 0.25 15.73
C GLU A 91 16.07 1.41 15.17
N GLY A 92 17.10 1.84 15.90
CA GLY A 92 18.03 2.90 15.45
C GLY A 92 17.43 4.28 15.18
N PRO A 93 18.20 5.30 14.76
CA PRO A 93 17.67 6.59 14.31
C PRO A 93 16.87 6.49 13.00
N LEU A 94 15.84 7.32 12.84
CA LEU A 94 15.07 7.44 11.59
C LEU A 94 15.17 8.87 11.03
N VAL A 95 15.60 8.99 9.78
CA VAL A 95 15.70 10.27 9.06
C VAL A 95 14.48 10.42 8.15
N ALA A 96 13.58 11.32 8.52
CA ALA A 96 12.50 11.77 7.63
C ALA A 96 13.03 12.82 6.64
N VAL A 97 12.97 12.49 5.35
CA VAL A 97 13.44 13.31 4.23
C VAL A 97 12.30 14.14 3.64
N ASP A 98 11.06 13.65 3.70
CA ASP A 98 9.84 14.47 3.64
C ASP A 98 8.88 13.99 4.74
N LEU A 99 8.12 14.92 5.32
CA LEU A 99 7.11 14.70 6.33
C LEU A 99 6.00 15.75 6.15
N ARG A 100 4.78 15.30 5.82
CA ARG A 100 3.61 16.18 5.70
C ARG A 100 2.51 15.71 6.62
N TYR A 101 1.82 16.63 7.29
CA TYR A 101 0.65 16.38 8.11
C TYR A 101 -0.57 17.08 7.53
N PHE A 102 -1.68 16.36 7.45
CA PHE A 102 -2.97 16.86 6.97
C PHE A 102 -4.13 16.17 7.71
N GLU A 103 -5.32 16.75 7.61
CA GLU A 103 -6.55 16.26 8.22
C GLU A 103 -7.68 16.32 7.20
N GLY A 104 -8.56 15.31 7.19
CA GLY A 104 -9.70 15.24 6.28
C GLY A 104 -10.59 14.01 6.57
N PRO A 105 -11.56 13.70 5.69
CA PRO A 105 -12.56 12.66 5.93
C PRO A 105 -12.00 11.23 5.97
N GLU A 106 -12.86 10.29 6.37
CA GLU A 106 -12.62 8.85 6.33
C GLU A 106 -12.76 8.29 4.90
N SER A 107 -12.03 7.23 4.55
CA SER A 107 -12.37 6.39 3.39
C SER A 107 -12.68 4.96 3.84
N PRO A 108 -13.83 4.37 3.42
CA PRO A 108 -14.96 5.04 2.79
C PRO A 108 -15.62 6.07 3.73
N PRO A 109 -16.38 7.04 3.21
CA PRO A 109 -17.15 7.99 4.03
C PRO A 109 -18.07 7.31 5.04
N SER A 110 -18.25 7.92 6.21
CA SER A 110 -19.01 7.34 7.32
C SER A 110 -19.78 8.39 8.12
N ASP A 111 -21.11 8.23 8.19
CA ASP A 111 -22.04 9.04 9.01
C ASP A 111 -21.74 9.02 10.51
N LYS A 112 -20.91 8.06 10.97
CA LYS A 112 -20.55 7.92 12.38
C LYS A 112 -19.62 9.07 12.77
N GLY A 113 -20.19 10.07 13.43
CA GLY A 113 -19.57 11.35 13.82
C GLY A 113 -18.21 11.30 14.53
N TYR A 114 -17.75 10.12 14.96
CA TYR A 114 -16.45 9.90 15.58
C TYR A 114 -15.33 9.50 14.59
N LEU A 115 -15.63 9.35 13.30
CA LEU A 115 -14.66 9.10 12.20
C LEU A 115 -14.48 10.32 11.26
N LEU A 116 -15.22 11.41 11.47
CA LEU A 116 -15.28 12.55 10.53
C LEU A 116 -13.94 13.24 10.21
N VAL A 117 -12.93 13.08 11.07
CA VAL A 117 -11.59 13.64 10.85
C VAL A 117 -10.55 12.57 11.17
N VAL A 118 -9.83 12.15 10.13
CA VAL A 118 -8.64 11.29 10.23
C VAL A 118 -7.40 12.18 10.17
N GLN A 119 -6.50 12.03 11.14
CA GLN A 119 -5.19 12.67 11.10
C GLN A 119 -4.24 11.82 10.26
N ARG A 120 -3.61 12.42 9.26
CA ARG A 120 -2.73 11.73 8.30
C ARG A 120 -1.32 12.31 8.30
N TRP A 121 -0.35 11.43 8.10
CA TRP A 121 1.03 11.79 7.87
C TRP A 121 1.58 11.05 6.65
N TYR A 122 2.09 11.80 5.68
CA TYR A 122 3.05 11.28 4.70
C TYR A 122 4.45 11.32 5.31
N VAL A 123 5.24 10.26 5.14
CA VAL A 123 6.64 10.20 5.59
C VAL A 123 7.52 9.47 4.56
N LYS A 124 8.53 10.15 4.01
CA LYS A 124 9.60 9.52 3.20
C LYS A 124 10.83 9.41 4.09
N LEU A 125 11.24 8.19 4.47
CA LEU A 125 12.31 7.99 5.47
C LEU A 125 13.24 6.81 5.19
N TYR A 126 14.38 6.81 5.89
CA TYR A 126 15.26 5.65 6.06
C TYR A 126 15.75 5.54 7.52
N ALA A 127 16.27 4.39 7.92
CA ALA A 127 16.97 4.22 9.19
C ALA A 127 18.48 4.45 9.02
N GLU A 128 19.13 5.14 9.96
CA GLU A 128 20.58 5.41 9.86
C GLU A 128 21.41 4.14 10.05
N ASP A 129 21.02 3.30 11.02
CA ASP A 129 21.70 2.04 11.35
C ASP A 129 21.40 0.91 10.34
N ASP A 130 20.30 1.00 9.60
CA ASP A 130 19.96 0.11 8.47
C ASP A 130 19.40 0.91 7.27
N PRO A 131 20.28 1.36 6.34
CA PRO A 131 19.83 2.07 5.15
C PRO A 131 19.10 1.20 4.11
N ALA A 132 18.98 -0.13 4.32
CA ALA A 132 18.07 -0.97 3.55
C ALA A 132 16.62 -0.80 4.04
N PHE A 133 16.41 -0.49 5.33
CA PHE A 133 15.13 0.00 5.82
C PHE A 133 14.90 1.43 5.32
N ARG A 134 14.22 1.55 4.18
CA ARG A 134 13.80 2.84 3.60
C ARG A 134 12.49 2.70 2.85
N GLY A 135 11.62 3.69 2.97
CA GLY A 135 10.30 3.67 2.34
C GLY A 135 9.55 4.99 2.43
N ARG A 136 8.40 5.00 1.77
CA ARG A 136 7.36 6.04 1.84
C ARG A 136 6.21 5.45 2.63
N PHE A 137 5.67 6.18 3.60
CA PHE A 137 4.65 5.68 4.53
C PHE A 137 3.49 6.67 4.60
N LEU A 138 2.27 6.13 4.64
CA LEU A 138 1.07 6.86 5.02
C LEU A 138 0.61 6.35 6.38
N VAL A 139 0.77 7.18 7.41
CA VAL A 139 0.30 6.89 8.77
C VAL A 139 -1.05 7.57 8.99
N GLU A 140 -1.99 6.85 9.59
CA GLU A 140 -3.28 7.39 10.03
C GLU A 140 -3.42 7.32 11.55
N SER A 141 -4.11 8.30 12.14
CA SER A 141 -4.59 8.25 13.51
C SER A 141 -6.05 8.71 13.58
N ARG A 142 -6.90 7.78 14.03
CA ARG A 142 -8.31 7.96 14.37
C ARG A 142 -8.45 8.10 15.90
N ARG A 143 -9.66 8.33 16.40
CA ARG A 143 -9.93 8.35 17.87
C ARG A 143 -9.68 6.98 18.55
N PHE A 144 -9.83 5.88 17.82
CA PHE A 144 -9.83 4.51 18.35
C PHE A 144 -8.61 3.67 17.95
N GLY A 145 -7.73 4.19 17.09
CA GLY A 145 -6.59 3.44 16.57
C GLY A 145 -5.64 4.31 15.76
N ARG A 146 -4.43 3.82 15.52
CA ARG A 146 -3.41 4.42 14.67
C ARG A 146 -2.52 3.33 14.09
N GLY A 147 -2.05 3.51 12.86
CA GLY A 147 -1.26 2.52 12.13
C GLY A 147 -0.70 3.11 10.84
N VAL A 148 0.20 2.38 10.19
CA VAL A 148 0.49 2.58 8.77
C VAL A 148 -0.72 2.06 7.99
N ALA A 149 -1.33 2.89 7.16
CA ALA A 149 -2.43 2.50 6.26
C ALA A 149 -1.89 1.99 4.93
N ALA A 150 -0.81 2.60 4.42
CA ALA A 150 -0.13 2.21 3.19
C ALA A 150 1.37 2.49 3.25
N VAL A 151 2.13 1.76 2.44
CA VAL A 151 3.57 1.92 2.26
C VAL A 151 3.93 1.84 0.77
N ALA A 152 4.95 2.58 0.35
CA ALA A 152 5.46 2.60 -1.02
C ALA A 152 7.00 2.52 -1.05
N PRO A 153 7.62 1.98 -2.12
CA PRO A 153 9.07 1.89 -2.24
C PRO A 153 9.74 3.28 -2.20
N TYR A 154 10.88 3.41 -1.52
CA TYR A 154 11.51 4.72 -1.26
C TYR A 154 11.78 5.57 -2.53
N GLY A 155 12.10 4.92 -3.65
CA GLY A 155 12.44 5.59 -4.92
C GLY A 155 11.24 6.11 -5.73
N THR A 156 10.01 5.80 -5.34
CA THR A 156 8.80 6.26 -6.05
C THR A 156 8.42 7.68 -5.63
N ASN A 157 7.53 8.32 -6.39
CA ASN A 157 7.11 9.70 -6.18
C ASN A 157 5.59 9.82 -6.50
N GLY A 158 4.89 10.78 -5.91
CA GLY A 158 3.44 10.96 -6.06
C GLY A 158 2.58 9.91 -5.33
N PHE A 159 1.25 10.06 -5.43
CA PHE A 159 0.26 9.08 -4.98
C PHE A 159 -0.32 8.36 -6.20
N THR A 160 0.40 7.31 -6.63
CA THR A 160 0.22 6.64 -7.92
C THR A 160 0.10 5.13 -7.76
N SER A 161 -0.80 4.51 -8.51
CA SER A 161 -0.79 3.06 -8.72
C SER A 161 0.45 2.66 -9.55
N PRO A 162 1.11 1.51 -9.29
CA PRO A 162 0.85 0.55 -8.22
C PRO A 162 1.80 0.72 -7.02
N ASP A 163 2.35 1.93 -6.81
CA ASP A 163 3.44 2.17 -5.86
C ASP A 163 3.01 2.01 -4.40
N TRP A 164 1.75 2.37 -4.09
CA TRP A 164 1.22 2.37 -2.73
C TRP A 164 0.45 1.09 -2.42
N ILE A 165 0.98 0.31 -1.50
CA ILE A 165 0.41 -0.97 -1.08
C ILE A 165 -0.20 -0.82 0.32
N GLY A 166 -1.48 -1.13 0.42
CA GLY A 166 -2.19 -1.35 1.68
C GLY A 166 -2.21 -2.85 2.04
N PHE A 167 -2.48 -3.16 3.31
CA PHE A 167 -2.61 -4.54 3.78
C PHE A 167 -3.93 -4.74 4.51
N GLN A 168 -4.82 -5.58 3.96
CA GLN A 168 -6.06 -5.97 4.62
C GLN A 168 -5.77 -7.12 5.59
N TYR A 169 -6.11 -6.94 6.87
CA TYR A 169 -5.94 -8.01 7.85
C TYR A 169 -6.77 -9.25 7.49
N ASP A 170 -6.10 -10.38 7.33
CA ASP A 170 -6.72 -11.71 7.23
C ASP A 170 -6.33 -12.53 8.47
N SER A 171 -7.33 -13.15 9.10
CA SER A 171 -7.14 -14.03 10.25
C SER A 171 -6.67 -15.44 9.85
N ALA A 172 -6.79 -15.81 8.58
CA ALA A 172 -6.23 -17.05 8.04
C ALA A 172 -4.73 -16.94 7.67
N ASP A 173 -4.23 -15.72 7.41
CA ASP A 173 -2.83 -15.46 7.07
C ASP A 173 -2.19 -14.32 7.91
N PRO A 174 -2.01 -14.53 9.22
CA PRO A 174 -1.51 -13.50 10.13
C PRO A 174 0.02 -13.29 10.08
N GLU A 175 0.77 -14.12 9.35
CA GLU A 175 2.24 -14.09 9.36
C GLU A 175 2.81 -12.91 8.55
N PRO A 176 3.66 -12.04 9.13
CA PRO A 176 4.30 -10.96 8.39
C PRO A 176 5.30 -11.47 7.34
N LYS A 177 5.20 -10.95 6.11
CA LYS A 177 6.00 -11.35 4.95
C LYS A 177 6.77 -10.15 4.38
N ALA A 178 7.94 -10.40 3.80
CA ALA A 178 8.70 -9.39 3.09
C ALA A 178 8.14 -9.21 1.67
N TYR A 179 8.00 -7.97 1.23
CA TYR A 179 7.44 -7.61 -0.09
C TYR A 179 8.48 -6.86 -0.93
N PRO A 180 8.59 -7.13 -2.25
CA PRO A 180 9.62 -6.52 -3.10
C PRO A 180 9.61 -4.99 -3.05
N GLY A 181 10.75 -4.38 -2.71
CA GLY A 181 10.92 -2.93 -2.65
C GLY A 181 10.34 -2.23 -1.41
N LEU A 182 9.62 -2.94 -0.54
CA LEU A 182 9.10 -2.42 0.73
C LEU A 182 10.04 -2.72 1.91
N PRO A 183 10.18 -1.80 2.88
CA PRO A 183 10.96 -2.05 4.09
C PRO A 183 10.20 -2.91 5.11
N GLY A 184 10.92 -3.74 5.87
CA GLY A 184 10.34 -4.57 6.93
C GLY A 184 9.50 -5.75 6.44
N THR A 185 8.52 -6.16 7.24
CA THR A 185 7.57 -7.24 6.92
C THR A 185 6.14 -6.82 7.26
N TRP A 186 5.16 -7.35 6.51
CA TRP A 186 3.77 -6.91 6.52
C TRP A 186 2.84 -8.13 6.53
N SER A 187 1.80 -8.13 7.36
CA SER A 187 0.82 -9.22 7.49
C SER A 187 -0.52 -8.84 6.88
N GLY A 188 -1.27 -9.86 6.42
CA GLY A 188 -2.51 -9.68 5.67
C GLY A 188 -2.32 -9.55 4.16
N ILE A 189 -3.45 -9.42 3.45
CA ILE A 189 -3.53 -9.46 1.99
C ILE A 189 -3.14 -8.09 1.41
N PRO A 190 -2.15 -8.03 0.49
CA PRO A 190 -1.78 -6.78 -0.18
C PRO A 190 -2.85 -6.33 -1.17
N TYR A 191 -3.10 -5.03 -1.24
CA TYR A 191 -3.94 -4.40 -2.26
C TYR A 191 -3.36 -3.04 -2.68
N ASP A 192 -3.71 -2.57 -3.88
CA ASP A 192 -3.35 -1.22 -4.34
C ASP A 192 -4.15 -0.20 -3.55
N PHE A 193 -3.47 0.72 -2.87
CA PHE A 193 -4.10 1.70 -2.00
C PHE A 193 -4.63 2.94 -2.75
N VAL A 194 -4.28 3.10 -4.03
CA VAL A 194 -4.74 4.19 -4.90
C VAL A 194 -6.00 3.76 -5.67
N GLU A 195 -5.95 2.60 -6.33
CA GLU A 195 -7.06 2.10 -7.17
C GLU A 195 -7.97 1.09 -6.45
N GLY A 196 -7.52 0.49 -5.36
CA GLY A 196 -8.22 -0.62 -4.68
C GLY A 196 -7.78 -2.00 -5.20
N GLY A 197 -8.38 -3.05 -4.66
CA GLY A 197 -8.07 -4.44 -5.02
C GLY A 197 -8.42 -5.44 -3.92
N ALA A 198 -8.24 -6.73 -4.21
CA ALA A 198 -8.47 -7.83 -3.26
C ALA A 198 -9.85 -7.82 -2.54
N GLY A 199 -10.90 -7.29 -3.19
CA GLY A 199 -12.24 -7.12 -2.62
C GLY A 199 -12.52 -5.75 -1.98
N LEU A 200 -11.57 -4.82 -2.01
CA LEU A 200 -11.77 -3.41 -1.69
C LEU A 200 -11.84 -2.59 -3.00
N GLU A 201 -13.04 -2.35 -3.51
CA GLU A 201 -13.28 -1.55 -4.74
C GLU A 201 -13.26 -0.02 -4.48
N ILE A 202 -12.61 0.43 -3.40
CA ILE A 202 -12.62 1.82 -2.94
C ILE A 202 -11.19 2.28 -2.64
N PRO A 203 -10.74 3.43 -3.16
CA PRO A 203 -9.44 4.03 -2.84
C PRO A 203 -9.19 4.21 -1.34
N GLY A 204 -7.95 3.99 -0.91
CA GLY A 204 -7.55 4.11 0.50
C GLY A 204 -7.52 5.56 1.03
N LEU A 205 -7.54 6.55 0.13
CA LEU A 205 -7.78 7.96 0.46
C LEU A 205 -9.07 8.47 -0.18
N PRO A 206 -9.84 9.34 0.51
CA PRO A 206 -10.93 10.07 -0.10
C PRO A 206 -10.37 11.25 -0.93
N GLU A 207 -11.09 11.66 -1.97
CA GLU A 207 -10.62 12.64 -2.98
C GLU A 207 -10.17 13.96 -2.35
N GLU A 208 -10.83 14.41 -1.28
CA GLU A 208 -10.59 15.69 -0.59
C GLU A 208 -9.21 15.80 0.11
N VAL A 209 -8.38 14.74 0.10
CA VAL A 209 -7.01 14.77 0.62
C VAL A 209 -5.93 14.18 -0.31
N VAL A 210 -6.27 13.74 -1.52
CA VAL A 210 -5.28 13.16 -2.46
C VAL A 210 -4.24 14.20 -2.89
N GLY A 211 -4.66 15.43 -3.16
CA GLY A 211 -3.80 16.56 -3.48
C GLY A 211 -2.82 16.95 -2.38
N CYS A 212 -3.07 16.56 -1.12
CA CYS A 212 -2.08 16.76 -0.05
C CYS A 212 -0.77 15.98 -0.29
N LEU A 213 -0.80 14.97 -1.17
CA LEU A 213 0.33 14.17 -1.61
C LEU A 213 0.93 14.60 -2.97
N GLU A 214 0.50 15.75 -3.53
CA GLU A 214 1.10 16.27 -4.77
C GLU A 214 2.61 16.57 -4.58
N GLY A 215 3.45 16.08 -5.49
CA GLY A 215 4.91 16.26 -5.42
C GLY A 215 5.61 15.56 -4.24
N THR A 216 5.11 14.39 -3.81
CA THR A 216 5.72 13.53 -2.76
C THR A 216 6.70 12.48 -3.31
#